data_AF-A0A0P1BHA5-F1
#
_entry.id   AF-A0A0P1BHA5-F1
#
_cell.length_a   1.000
_cell.length_b   1.000
_cell.length_c   1.000
_cell.angle_alpha   90.00
_cell.angle_beta   90.00
_cell.angle_gamma   90.00
#
_symmetry.space_group_name_H-M   'P 1'
#
loop_
_entity.id
_entity.type
_entity.pdbx_description
1 polymer ?
#
loop_
_entity_poly.entity_id
_entity_poly.type
_entity_poly.pdbx_seq_one_letter_code
_entity_poly.pdbx_strand_id
1 'polypeptide(L)'
;MSSPRTNAISPAPSHGTAATFGHGGAPTNGSTLHPPSGGVAPARSVSGASASSRRDTVQPAAPPHVIDGPSGRLLCIADVRGNLSSLNALAREHNAQAIIHTGDFGFYEQASFDRISDRTLRHLVQYSTLISASLRQKLLGNDPSRPGAPPVASVRAQLQAQSASQGTGTLLSELQSFLSGSLAFDVPATSPA
;
A
#
# COMPACT_ATOMS: atom_id res chain seq x y z
N MET A 1 18.15 -7.09 50.78
CA MET A 1 17.40 -8.27 51.27
C MET A 1 15.92 -7.91 51.19
N SER A 2 15.29 -8.29 50.09
CA SER A 2 13.95 -7.84 49.69
C SER A 2 12.87 -8.73 50.30
N SER A 3 11.86 -8.11 50.92
CA SER A 3 10.65 -8.79 51.39
C SER A 3 9.65 -8.98 50.24
N PRO A 4 8.90 -10.10 50.17
CA PRO A 4 7.83 -10.28 49.20
C PRO A 4 6.50 -9.77 49.75
N ARG A 5 5.68 -9.13 48.91
CA ARG A 5 4.26 -8.86 49.18
C ARG A 5 3.41 -9.45 48.06
N THR A 6 2.50 -10.31 48.48
CA THR A 6 1.43 -10.97 47.71
C THR A 6 0.13 -10.14 47.78
N ASN A 7 -0.88 -10.60 47.02
CA ASN A 7 -2.30 -10.17 46.94
C ASN A 7 -2.61 -8.96 46.04
N ALA A 8 -3.72 -8.90 45.29
CA ALA A 8 -4.78 -9.87 44.99
C ALA A 8 -5.56 -9.35 43.76
N ILE A 9 -6.14 -10.28 43.01
CA ILE A 9 -7.07 -10.03 41.89
C ILE A 9 -8.45 -9.71 42.47
N SER A 10 -9.19 -8.78 41.85
CA SER A 10 -10.61 -8.54 42.11
C SER A 10 -11.43 -8.51 40.81
N PRO A 11 -12.72 -8.89 40.87
CA PRO A 11 -13.48 -9.44 39.74
C PRO A 11 -14.44 -8.45 39.07
N ALA A 12 -14.87 -8.79 37.85
CA ALA A 12 -15.86 -8.08 37.06
C ALA A 12 -17.30 -8.31 37.56
N PRO A 13 -18.19 -7.30 37.50
CA PRO A 13 -19.60 -7.48 37.81
C PRO A 13 -20.40 -7.98 36.59
N SER A 14 -21.30 -8.91 36.89
CA SER A 14 -22.31 -9.50 36.01
C SER A 14 -23.64 -8.78 36.24
N HIS A 15 -24.37 -8.47 35.16
CA HIS A 15 -25.80 -8.20 35.23
C HIS A 15 -26.48 -8.91 34.06
N GLY A 16 -27.26 -9.93 34.40
CA GLY A 16 -28.25 -10.53 33.53
C GLY A 16 -29.60 -9.83 33.67
N THR A 17 -30.39 -9.88 32.60
CA THR A 17 -31.84 -9.73 32.66
C THR A 17 -32.46 -10.63 31.61
N ALA A 18 -33.35 -11.49 32.07
CA ALA A 18 -34.19 -12.42 31.32
C ALA A 18 -35.53 -11.76 30.93
N ALA A 19 -36.10 -12.18 29.80
CA ALA A 19 -37.54 -12.19 29.51
C ALA A 19 -37.73 -13.14 28.30
N THR A 20 -38.22 -14.36 28.49
CA THR A 20 -39.63 -14.79 28.54
C THR A 20 -40.24 -15.05 27.16
N PHE A 21 -40.69 -16.30 27.01
CA PHE A 21 -41.33 -16.93 25.86
C PHE A 21 -42.80 -16.51 25.70
N GLY A 22 -43.31 -16.52 24.46
CA GLY A 22 -44.74 -16.41 24.16
C GLY A 22 -45.09 -16.96 22.77
N HIS A 23 -45.92 -18.00 22.75
CA HIS A 23 -46.43 -18.74 21.57
C HIS A 23 -47.61 -18.02 20.88
N GLY A 24 -47.83 -18.32 19.59
CA GLY A 24 -49.17 -18.60 19.08
C GLY A 24 -49.63 -17.91 17.78
N GLY A 25 -50.00 -18.71 16.77
CA GLY A 25 -51.18 -18.46 15.93
C GLY A 25 -50.98 -18.03 14.47
N ALA A 26 -51.19 -18.97 13.54
CA ALA A 26 -51.77 -18.73 12.20
C ALA A 26 -53.27 -19.17 12.24
N PRO A 27 -54.11 -19.09 11.18
CA PRO A 27 -54.02 -18.45 9.85
C PRO A 27 -55.31 -17.61 9.50
N THR A 28 -55.44 -17.05 8.29
CA THR A 28 -56.63 -17.13 7.38
C THR A 28 -56.59 -16.14 6.19
N ASN A 29 -57.27 -16.54 5.12
CA ASN A 29 -57.35 -16.04 3.73
C ASN A 29 -57.90 -14.61 3.51
N GLY A 30 -57.58 -14.02 2.35
CA GLY A 30 -58.38 -12.94 1.76
C GLY A 30 -57.76 -12.26 0.53
N SER A 31 -58.15 -12.70 -0.66
CA SER A 31 -57.85 -12.09 -1.98
C SER A 31 -58.55 -10.72 -2.16
N THR A 32 -57.91 -9.73 -2.81
CA THR A 32 -58.49 -8.81 -3.85
C THR A 32 -57.58 -7.60 -4.20
N LEU A 33 -57.08 -7.60 -5.45
CA LEU A 33 -57.10 -6.54 -6.50
C LEU A 33 -57.11 -5.01 -6.17
N HIS A 34 -56.04 -4.33 -6.64
CA HIS A 34 -55.96 -3.06 -7.43
C HIS A 34 -56.23 -1.64 -6.79
N PRO A 35 -55.80 -0.50 -7.43
CA PRO A 35 -55.01 0.60 -6.82
C PRO A 35 -55.70 1.99 -6.98
N PRO A 36 -54.99 3.11 -7.27
CA PRO A 36 -54.26 4.03 -6.39
C PRO A 36 -54.97 5.40 -6.26
N SER A 37 -54.65 6.23 -5.25
CA SER A 37 -54.86 7.69 -5.32
C SER A 37 -54.17 8.45 -4.18
N GLY A 38 -53.39 9.45 -4.58
CA GLY A 38 -53.27 10.75 -3.91
C GLY A 38 -52.47 10.83 -2.62
N GLY A 39 -51.29 11.44 -2.68
CA GLY A 39 -50.59 11.89 -1.47
C GLY A 39 -49.22 12.49 -1.74
N VAL A 40 -49.18 13.80 -1.96
CA VAL A 40 -47.97 14.61 -2.13
C VAL A 40 -47.19 14.71 -0.81
N ALA A 41 -45.88 14.45 -0.85
CA ALA A 41 -44.92 14.95 0.15
C ALA A 41 -43.55 15.22 -0.51
N PRO A 42 -42.93 16.40 -0.29
CA PRO A 42 -41.63 16.73 -0.87
C PRO A 42 -40.50 16.19 0.00
N ALA A 43 -39.79 15.16 -0.46
CA ALA A 43 -38.56 14.69 0.18
C ALA A 43 -37.34 15.40 -0.44
N ARG A 44 -36.61 16.14 0.41
CA ARG A 44 -35.33 16.79 0.12
C ARG A 44 -34.33 15.75 -0.40
N SER A 45 -33.94 15.85 -1.68
CA SER A 45 -32.80 15.10 -2.20
C SER A 45 -31.53 15.76 -1.67
N VAL A 46 -30.98 15.17 -0.61
CA VAL A 46 -29.60 15.43 -0.19
C VAL A 46 -28.69 14.94 -1.29
N SER A 47 -27.80 15.83 -1.72
CA SER A 47 -26.74 15.59 -2.69
C SER A 47 -25.92 14.36 -2.25
N GLY A 48 -26.27 13.20 -2.79
CA GLY A 48 -25.48 11.99 -2.69
C GLY A 48 -24.16 12.26 -3.39
N ALA A 49 -23.11 12.39 -2.58
CA ALA A 49 -21.75 12.67 -2.98
C ALA A 49 -21.38 11.85 -4.21
N SER A 50 -20.92 12.54 -5.25
CA SER A 50 -20.12 11.93 -6.32
C SER A 50 -19.05 11.08 -5.65
N ALA A 51 -19.23 9.76 -5.69
CA ALA A 51 -18.13 8.83 -5.57
C ALA A 51 -17.21 9.16 -6.74
N SER A 52 -16.27 10.07 -6.47
CA SER A 52 -15.15 10.34 -7.34
C SER A 52 -14.39 9.04 -7.37
N SER A 53 -14.72 8.22 -8.37
CA SER A 53 -13.82 7.23 -8.92
C SER A 53 -12.58 8.01 -9.31
N ARG A 54 -11.65 8.13 -8.35
CA ARG A 54 -10.29 8.59 -8.59
C ARG A 54 -9.74 7.52 -9.52
N ARG A 55 -9.88 7.77 -10.82
CA ARG A 55 -9.03 7.15 -11.81
C ARG A 55 -7.63 7.48 -11.32
N ASP A 56 -6.91 6.47 -10.84
CA ASP A 56 -5.48 6.53 -10.62
C ASP A 56 -4.82 6.70 -12.00
N THR A 57 -5.01 7.87 -12.60
CA THR A 57 -4.13 8.38 -13.62
C THR A 57 -2.76 8.39 -12.98
N VAL A 58 -1.86 7.59 -13.53
CA VAL A 58 -0.43 7.59 -13.21
C VAL A 58 0.03 9.04 -13.23
N GLN A 59 0.08 9.68 -12.06
CA GLN A 59 0.65 11.00 -11.95
C GLN A 59 2.16 10.79 -12.13
N PRO A 60 2.81 11.49 -13.07
CA PRO A 60 4.25 11.53 -13.08
C PRO A 60 4.70 11.99 -11.70
N ALA A 61 5.70 11.30 -11.13
CA ALA A 61 6.28 11.68 -9.85
C ALA A 61 6.55 13.19 -9.89
N ALA A 62 6.14 13.91 -8.84
CA ALA A 62 6.34 15.35 -8.77
C ALA A 62 7.81 15.67 -9.04
N PRO A 63 8.13 16.74 -9.79
CA PRO A 63 9.51 17.08 -10.10
C PRO A 63 10.30 17.23 -8.78
N PRO A 64 11.53 16.70 -8.72
CA PRO A 64 12.28 16.69 -7.48
C PRO A 64 12.59 18.12 -7.06
N HIS A 65 12.60 18.36 -5.75
CA HIS A 65 12.81 19.69 -5.20
C HIS A 65 14.30 19.98 -5.12
N VAL A 66 14.75 21.12 -5.64
CA VAL A 66 16.17 21.51 -5.62
C VAL A 66 16.35 22.75 -4.77
N ILE A 67 17.25 22.66 -3.79
CA ILE A 67 17.70 23.80 -3.01
C ILE A 67 19.00 24.30 -3.65
N ASP A 68 19.00 25.52 -4.19
CA ASP A 68 20.16 26.14 -4.84
C ASP A 68 20.79 27.19 -3.91
N GLY A 69 22.11 27.25 -3.87
CA GLY A 69 22.84 28.16 -3.01
C GLY A 69 24.30 28.36 -3.44
N PRO A 70 25.02 29.32 -2.83
CA PRO A 70 26.39 29.66 -3.21
C PRO A 70 27.36 28.46 -3.07
N SER A 71 27.05 27.52 -2.19
CA SER A 71 27.85 26.33 -1.92
C SER A 71 27.48 25.13 -2.79
N GLY A 72 26.47 25.25 -3.67
CA GLY A 72 26.01 24.16 -4.53
C GLY A 72 24.52 23.86 -4.42
N ARG A 73 24.13 22.74 -5.03
CA ARG A 73 22.73 22.31 -5.15
C ARG A 73 22.47 21.04 -4.36
N LEU A 74 21.39 21.03 -3.60
CA LEU A 74 20.88 19.86 -2.89
C LEU A 74 19.62 19.36 -3.59
N LEU A 75 19.61 18.07 -3.95
CA LEU A 75 18.45 17.41 -4.51
C LEU A 75 17.63 16.78 -3.38
N CYS A 76 16.40 17.24 -3.20
CA CYS A 76 15.43 16.66 -2.29
C CYS A 76 14.45 15.80 -3.08
N ILE A 77 14.45 14.51 -2.78
CA ILE A 77 13.60 13.53 -3.46
C ILE A 77 12.87 12.67 -2.45
N ALA A 78 11.67 12.25 -2.81
CA ALA A 78 10.91 11.25 -2.10
C ALA A 78 10.56 10.11 -3.06
N ASP A 79 10.32 8.92 -2.52
CA ASP A 79 9.72 7.79 -3.25
C ASP A 79 10.56 7.25 -4.44
N VAL A 80 11.73 6.68 -4.13
CA VAL A 80 12.60 6.03 -5.14
C VAL A 80 12.20 4.59 -5.44
N ARG A 81 11.28 4.00 -4.66
CA ARG A 81 10.71 2.65 -4.84
C ARG A 81 11.75 1.57 -5.12
N GLY A 82 12.92 1.66 -4.47
CA GLY A 82 14.02 0.73 -4.64
C GLY A 82 14.97 1.00 -5.82
N ASN A 83 14.65 1.92 -6.73
CA ASN A 83 15.52 2.28 -7.86
C ASN A 83 16.52 3.36 -7.45
N LEU A 84 17.58 2.92 -6.77
CA LEU A 84 18.61 3.81 -6.23
C LEU A 84 19.51 4.39 -7.32
N SER A 85 19.71 3.67 -8.42
CA SER A 85 20.47 4.13 -9.59
C SER A 85 19.87 5.39 -10.22
N SER A 86 18.56 5.56 -10.13
CA SER A 86 17.88 6.78 -10.59
C SER A 86 18.36 8.04 -9.88
N LEU A 87 18.83 7.93 -8.63
CA LEU A 87 19.38 9.05 -7.87
C LEU A 87 20.62 9.65 -8.52
N ASN A 88 21.49 8.82 -9.10
CA ASN A 88 22.68 9.29 -9.83
C ASN A 88 22.27 10.05 -11.10
N ALA A 89 21.25 9.56 -11.83
CA ALA A 89 20.75 10.24 -13.01
C ALA A 89 20.18 11.62 -12.67
N LEU A 90 19.36 11.70 -11.62
CA LEU A 90 18.75 12.95 -11.17
C LEU A 90 19.79 13.92 -10.59
N ALA A 91 20.80 13.43 -9.88
CA ALA A 91 21.89 14.28 -9.41
C ALA A 91 22.65 14.94 -10.57
N ARG A 92 22.95 14.17 -11.63
CA ARG A 92 23.59 14.70 -12.84
C ARG A 92 22.70 15.70 -13.58
N GLU A 93 21.41 15.38 -13.74
CA GLU A 93 20.43 16.23 -14.41
C GLU A 93 20.28 17.59 -13.72
N HIS A 94 20.21 17.60 -12.38
CA HIS A 94 20.03 18.82 -11.60
C HIS A 94 21.33 19.49 -11.16
N ASN A 95 22.48 18.91 -11.52
CA ASN A 95 23.81 19.34 -11.10
C ASN A 95 23.92 19.40 -9.55
N ALA A 96 23.31 18.42 -8.88
CA ALA A 96 23.30 18.32 -7.44
C ALA A 96 24.64 17.81 -6.91
N GLN A 97 25.06 18.33 -5.77
CA GLN A 97 26.29 17.94 -5.08
C GLN A 97 26.02 17.01 -3.90
N ALA A 98 24.77 16.93 -3.45
CA ALA A 98 24.30 15.95 -2.48
C ALA A 98 22.80 15.71 -2.64
N ILE A 99 22.34 14.58 -2.11
CA ILE A 99 20.95 14.14 -2.15
C ILE A 99 20.41 13.97 -0.73
N ILE A 100 19.22 14.52 -0.50
CA ILE A 100 18.39 14.27 0.67
C ILE A 100 17.19 13.45 0.21
N HIS A 101 17.18 12.17 0.58
CA HIS A 101 16.06 11.27 0.31
C HIS A 101 15.11 11.24 1.50
N THR A 102 13.87 11.71 1.29
CA THR A 102 12.86 11.93 2.35
C THR A 102 11.77 10.85 2.38
N GLY A 103 12.10 9.60 2.01
CA GLY A 103 11.19 8.46 2.03
C GLY A 103 11.90 7.12 2.28
N ASP A 104 11.25 6.00 1.97
CA ASP A 104 11.90 4.70 2.06
C ASP A 104 12.85 4.50 0.86
N PHE A 105 14.05 3.96 1.10
CA PHE A 105 14.91 3.51 0.00
C PHE A 105 14.37 2.23 -0.67
N GLY A 106 13.25 1.70 -0.19
CA GLY A 106 12.69 0.42 -0.61
C GLY A 106 13.55 -0.74 -0.11
N PHE A 107 13.65 -0.93 1.21
CA PHE A 107 14.43 -1.99 1.86
C PHE A 107 13.79 -3.38 1.66
N TYR A 108 13.74 -3.85 0.41
CA TYR A 108 13.10 -5.10 0.05
C TYR A 108 14.14 -6.18 -0.25
N GLU A 109 14.25 -7.13 0.69
CA GLU A 109 15.03 -8.36 0.55
C GLU A 109 14.14 -9.58 0.31
N GLN A 110 14.74 -10.72 0.00
CA GLN A 110 13.99 -11.96 -0.25
C GLN A 110 13.11 -12.36 0.95
N ALA A 111 13.61 -12.20 2.18
CA ALA A 111 12.85 -12.42 3.41
C ALA A 111 11.76 -11.36 3.68
N SER A 112 11.75 -10.26 2.92
CA SER A 112 10.72 -9.22 3.05
C SER A 112 9.42 -9.65 2.38
N PHE A 113 9.48 -10.48 1.33
CA PHE A 113 8.28 -10.94 0.60
C PHE A 113 7.26 -11.65 1.49
N ASP A 114 7.71 -12.39 2.51
CA ASP A 114 6.84 -13.12 3.43
C ASP A 114 6.16 -12.19 4.45
N ARG A 115 6.76 -11.04 4.74
CA ARG A 115 6.26 -10.05 5.71
C ARG A 115 5.38 -8.97 5.07
N ILE A 116 5.54 -8.71 3.78
CA ILE A 116 4.78 -7.69 3.05
C ILE A 116 3.35 -8.19 2.82
N SER A 117 2.35 -7.34 3.10
CA SER A 117 0.94 -7.67 2.84
C SER A 117 0.65 -7.82 1.35
N ASP A 118 -0.37 -8.62 1.01
CA ASP A 118 -0.79 -8.85 -0.37
C ASP A 118 -1.10 -7.56 -1.14
N ARG A 119 -1.80 -6.64 -0.47
CA ARG A 119 -2.16 -5.32 -1.03
C ARG A 119 -0.91 -4.48 -1.30
N THR A 120 0.01 -4.42 -0.33
CA THR A 120 1.27 -3.69 -0.47
C THR A 120 2.11 -4.26 -1.60
N LEU A 121 2.24 -5.59 -1.69
CA LEU A 121 3.02 -6.24 -2.74
C LEU A 121 2.47 -5.92 -4.14
N ARG A 122 1.15 -6.01 -4.33
CA ARG A 122 0.53 -5.63 -5.62
C ARG A 122 0.79 -4.16 -5.96
N HIS A 123 0.70 -3.27 -4.98
CA HIS A 123 1.00 -1.85 -5.17
C HIS A 123 2.48 -1.64 -5.56
N LEU A 124 3.42 -2.29 -4.87
CA LEU A 124 4.84 -2.23 -5.20
C LEU A 124 5.11 -2.73 -6.62
N VAL A 125 4.51 -3.85 -7.03
CA VAL A 125 4.67 -4.37 -8.40
C VAL A 125 4.05 -3.41 -9.43
N GLN A 126 2.88 -2.86 -9.13
CA GLN A 126 2.15 -1.95 -10.03
C GLN A 126 2.95 -0.68 -10.32
N TYR A 127 3.61 -0.12 -9.31
CA TYR A 127 4.34 1.15 -9.42
C TYR A 127 5.86 1.01 -9.41
N SER A 128 6.40 -0.21 -9.40
CA SER A 128 7.85 -0.45 -9.46
C SER A 128 8.41 0.06 -10.78
N THR A 129 9.47 0.87 -10.70
CA THR A 129 10.25 1.32 -11.85
C THR A 129 11.31 0.30 -12.28
N LEU A 130 11.58 -0.70 -11.44
CA LEU A 130 12.56 -1.78 -11.68
C LEU A 130 11.95 -2.97 -12.44
N ILE A 131 10.65 -3.21 -12.30
CA ILE A 131 9.95 -4.30 -12.99
C ILE A 131 9.60 -3.84 -14.42
N SER A 132 10.01 -4.62 -15.42
CA SER A 132 9.67 -4.34 -16.82
C SER A 132 8.15 -4.38 -17.06
N ALA A 133 7.65 -3.58 -18.00
CA ALA A 133 6.22 -3.50 -18.29
C ALA A 133 5.60 -4.87 -18.61
N SER A 134 6.29 -5.67 -19.43
CA SER A 134 5.87 -7.02 -19.79
C SER A 134 5.82 -7.96 -18.58
N LEU A 135 6.78 -7.86 -17.66
CA LEU A 135 6.77 -8.66 -16.44
C LEU A 135 5.67 -8.21 -15.48
N ARG A 136 5.48 -6.90 -15.32
CA ARG A 136 4.41 -6.33 -14.50
C ARG A 136 3.03 -6.84 -14.93
N GLN A 137 2.77 -6.84 -16.23
CA GLN A 137 1.53 -7.39 -16.80
C GLN A 137 1.35 -8.88 -16.50
N LYS A 138 2.43 -9.68 -16.57
CA LYS A 138 2.39 -11.10 -16.20
C LYS A 138 2.11 -11.31 -14.70
N LEU A 139 2.69 -10.47 -13.85
CA LEU A 139 2.57 -10.57 -12.40
C LEU A 139 1.19 -10.10 -11.89
N LEU A 140 0.62 -9.05 -12.47
CA LEU A 140 -0.65 -8.47 -11.98
C LEU A 140 -1.87 -8.96 -12.76
N GLY A 141 -1.65 -9.60 -13.92
CA GLY A 141 -2.71 -9.82 -14.90
C GLY A 141 -3.20 -8.50 -15.50
N ASN A 142 -4.18 -8.57 -16.41
CA ASN A 142 -4.66 -7.38 -17.11
C ASN A 142 -5.44 -6.39 -16.22
N ASP A 143 -5.76 -6.74 -14.96
CA ASP A 143 -6.35 -5.84 -13.96
C ASP A 143 -6.26 -6.46 -12.55
N PRO A 144 -5.56 -5.83 -11.57
CA PRO A 144 -5.45 -6.34 -10.21
C PRO A 144 -6.76 -6.35 -9.42
N SER A 145 -7.80 -5.67 -9.89
CA SER A 145 -9.13 -5.57 -9.27
C SER A 145 -10.14 -6.57 -9.84
N ARG A 146 -9.77 -7.31 -10.89
CA ARG A 146 -10.68 -8.22 -11.59
C ARG A 146 -10.71 -9.62 -10.96
N PRO A 147 -11.89 -10.26 -10.85
CA PRO A 147 -11.97 -11.69 -10.55
C PRO A 147 -11.21 -12.48 -11.63
N GLY A 148 -10.16 -13.20 -11.22
CA GLY A 148 -9.23 -13.90 -12.12
C GLY A 148 -7.79 -13.36 -12.14
N ALA A 149 -7.50 -12.29 -11.38
CA ALA A 149 -6.11 -11.89 -11.13
C ALA A 149 -5.31 -13.04 -10.49
N PRO A 150 -4.03 -13.22 -10.85
CA PRO A 150 -3.21 -14.30 -10.30
C PRO A 150 -3.20 -14.27 -8.77
N PRO A 151 -3.24 -15.44 -8.11
CA PRO A 151 -3.11 -15.52 -6.66
C PRO A 151 -1.84 -14.81 -6.21
N VAL A 152 -1.91 -14.04 -5.12
CA VAL A 152 -0.74 -13.27 -4.64
C VAL A 152 0.42 -14.17 -4.27
N ALA A 153 0.14 -15.40 -3.83
CA ALA A 153 1.14 -16.44 -3.65
C ALA A 153 1.94 -16.72 -4.94
N SER A 154 1.28 -16.77 -6.10
CA SER A 154 1.95 -16.93 -7.40
C SER A 154 2.81 -15.72 -7.75
N VAL A 155 2.34 -14.51 -7.45
CA VAL A 155 3.13 -13.27 -7.65
C VAL A 155 4.40 -13.28 -6.81
N ARG A 156 4.29 -13.61 -5.51
CA ARG A 156 5.46 -13.76 -4.62
C ARG A 156 6.44 -14.79 -5.15
N ALA A 157 5.96 -15.98 -5.49
CA ALA A 157 6.81 -17.07 -5.97
C ALA A 157 7.56 -16.68 -7.25
N GLN A 158 6.89 -16.00 -8.19
CA GLN A 158 7.52 -15.51 -9.42
C GLN A 158 8.57 -14.44 -9.16
N LEU A 159 8.30 -13.48 -8.26
CA LEU A 159 9.28 -12.46 -7.87
C LEU A 159 10.51 -13.07 -7.20
N GLN A 160 10.32 -14.03 -6.30
CA GLN A 160 11.40 -14.75 -5.63
C GLN A 160 12.23 -15.57 -6.62
N ALA A 161 11.59 -16.32 -7.52
CA ALA A 161 12.27 -17.12 -8.54
C ALA A 161 13.12 -16.26 -9.48
N GLN A 162 12.60 -15.11 -9.91
CA GLN A 162 13.36 -14.21 -10.78
C GLN A 162 14.48 -13.48 -10.04
N SER A 163 14.28 -13.10 -8.78
CA SER A 163 15.33 -12.50 -7.95
C SER A 163 16.50 -13.47 -7.76
N ALA A 164 16.22 -14.76 -7.54
CA ALA A 164 17.25 -15.79 -7.44
C ALA A 164 18.08 -15.96 -8.73
N SER A 165 17.47 -15.75 -9.91
CA SER A 165 18.17 -15.86 -11.20
C SER A 165 19.07 -14.65 -11.55
N GLN A 166 18.82 -13.48 -10.95
CA GLN A 166 19.52 -12.23 -11.28
C GLN A 166 20.82 -12.03 -10.49
N GLY A 167 21.06 -12.78 -9.41
CA GLY A 167 22.29 -12.76 -8.63
C GLY A 167 22.65 -11.43 -7.94
N THR A 168 21.88 -10.37 -8.15
CA THR A 168 22.22 -8.97 -7.78
C THR A 168 21.21 -8.33 -6.83
N GLY A 169 20.12 -9.00 -6.45
CA GLY A 169 19.16 -8.47 -5.47
C GLY A 169 17.72 -8.87 -5.77
N THR A 170 16.77 -8.16 -5.15
CA THR A 170 15.35 -8.34 -5.45
C THR A 170 14.93 -7.45 -6.61
N LEU A 171 13.93 -7.87 -7.39
CA LEU A 171 13.36 -7.03 -8.45
C LEU A 171 12.62 -5.76 -7.93
N LEU A 172 12.54 -5.60 -6.61
CA LEU A 172 11.90 -4.46 -5.96
C LEU A 172 12.91 -3.50 -5.34
N SER A 173 14.21 -3.83 -5.29
CA SER A 173 15.21 -2.97 -4.67
C SER A 173 16.64 -3.25 -5.16
N GLU A 174 17.36 -2.17 -5.49
CA GLU A 174 18.78 -2.18 -5.80
C GLU A 174 19.68 -2.04 -4.55
N LEU A 175 19.09 -1.93 -3.35
CA LEU A 175 19.84 -1.66 -2.13
C LEU A 175 20.98 -2.66 -1.89
N GLN A 176 20.77 -3.95 -2.15
CA GLN A 176 21.80 -4.97 -1.97
C GLN A 176 23.01 -4.74 -2.88
N SER A 177 22.80 -4.23 -4.09
CA SER A 177 23.87 -3.84 -5.01
C SER A 177 24.69 -2.66 -4.47
N PHE A 178 24.04 -1.71 -3.79
CA PHE A 178 24.72 -0.58 -3.16
C PHE A 178 25.47 -0.99 -1.87
N LEU A 179 24.86 -1.85 -1.05
CA LEU A 179 25.49 -2.35 0.19
C LEU A 179 26.68 -3.28 -0.11
N SER A 180 26.60 -4.07 -1.18
CA SER A 180 27.71 -4.93 -1.63
C SER A 180 28.82 -4.15 -2.35
N GLY A 181 28.60 -2.88 -2.68
CA GLY A 181 29.53 -2.04 -3.44
C GLY A 181 29.57 -2.34 -4.94
N SER A 182 28.65 -3.17 -5.46
CA SER A 182 28.48 -3.35 -6.92
C SER A 182 27.95 -2.09 -7.59
N LEU A 183 27.23 -1.25 -6.85
CA LEU A 183 26.78 0.08 -7.26
C LEU A 183 27.19 1.09 -6.19
N ALA A 184 27.36 2.34 -6.59
CA ALA A 184 27.71 3.44 -5.68
C ALA A 184 26.99 4.72 -6.09
N PHE A 185 26.78 5.62 -5.12
CA PHE A 185 26.26 6.95 -5.40
C PHE A 185 27.36 7.85 -5.95
N ASP A 186 27.03 8.62 -6.99
CA ASP A 186 27.95 9.60 -7.58
C ASP A 186 28.21 10.78 -6.62
N VAL A 187 27.23 11.06 -5.76
CA VAL A 187 27.25 12.13 -4.76
C VAL A 187 26.77 11.61 -3.40
N PRO A 188 27.15 12.24 -2.28
CA PRO A 188 26.63 11.85 -0.96
C PRO A 188 25.10 11.86 -0.94
N ALA A 189 24.51 10.73 -0.51
CA ALA A 189 23.07 10.58 -0.33
C ALA A 189 22.77 10.24 1.13
N THR A 190 21.81 10.94 1.72
CA THR A 190 21.38 10.71 3.11
C THR A 190 19.87 10.57 3.17
N SER A 191 19.38 9.84 4.17
CA SER A 191 17.97 9.82 4.52
C SER A 191 17.83 10.25 5.98
N PRO A 192 16.87 11.13 6.32
CA PRO A 192 16.63 11.51 7.70
C PRO A 192 16.15 10.27 8.47
N ALA A 193 16.84 9.99 9.59
CA ALA A 193 16.51 8.89 10.50
C ALA A 193 15.22 9.17 11.29
#